data_AF-A0A947RWT1-F1
#
_entry.id   AF-A0A947RWT1-F1
#
_cell.length_a   1.000
_cell.length_b   1.000
_cell.length_c   1.000
_cell.angle_alpha   90.00
_cell.angle_beta   90.00
_cell.angle_gamma   90.00
#
_symmetry.space_group_name_H-M   'P 1'
#
loop_
_entity.id
_entity.type
_entity.pdbx_description
1 polymer ?
#
loop_
_entity_poly.entity_id
_entity_poly.type
_entity_poly.pdbx_seq_one_letter_code
_entity_poly.pdbx_strand_id
1 'polypeptide(L)'
;MDWLAKTLTGLFDLLLRPFGTAGWPALAVVSALAGVLLLWLFKVTTNQTALSERRRRLTGHLYEMGLYQDHLGILMRIQWDLFKANMRYLSTSLPALLVLLPAVLVIVVQLDARYQRRGLREGETTLVSARVVEGQEDVLSRLALEAETGLDVEAGPLVDRANREVWWRV
;
A
#
# COMPACT_ATOMS: atom_id res chain seq x y z
N MET A 1 -20.24 -1.75 -5.42
CA MET A 1 -18.99 -1.78 -4.61
C MET A 1 -18.55 -0.38 -4.18
N ASP A 2 -19.04 0.67 -4.83
CA ASP A 2 -18.66 2.08 -4.61
C ASP A 2 -19.00 2.65 -3.22
N TRP A 3 -20.01 2.09 -2.55
CA TRP A 3 -20.41 2.50 -1.20
C TRP A 3 -19.25 2.33 -0.19
N LEU A 4 -18.50 1.22 -0.30
CA LEU A 4 -17.50 0.81 0.68
C LEU A 4 -16.26 1.70 0.53
N ALA A 5 -15.87 1.94 -0.73
CA ALA A 5 -14.84 2.90 -1.08
C ALA A 5 -15.22 4.30 -0.61
N LYS A 6 -16.45 4.77 -0.84
CA LYS A 6 -16.90 6.11 -0.38
C LYS A 6 -16.88 6.26 1.13
N THR A 7 -17.37 5.27 1.88
CA THR A 7 -17.28 5.31 3.35
C THR A 7 -15.84 5.31 3.84
N LEU A 8 -14.96 4.55 3.21
CA LEU A 8 -13.55 4.51 3.58
C LEU A 8 -12.84 5.83 3.25
N THR A 9 -13.08 6.38 2.05
CA THR A 9 -12.56 7.68 1.63
C THR A 9 -13.04 8.79 2.56
N GLY A 10 -14.33 8.81 2.91
CA GLY A 10 -14.88 9.80 3.85
C GLY A 10 -14.31 9.68 5.26
N LEU A 11 -14.06 8.45 5.72
CA LEU A 11 -13.39 8.21 7.01
C LEU A 11 -11.95 8.71 6.99
N PHE A 12 -11.20 8.41 5.92
CA PHE A 12 -9.84 8.90 5.73
C PHE A 12 -9.81 10.43 5.65
N ASP A 13 -10.72 11.05 4.92
CA ASP A 13 -10.80 12.51 4.80
C ASP A 13 -11.14 13.15 6.15
N LEU A 14 -12.06 12.59 6.92
CA LEU A 14 -12.38 13.07 8.27
C LEU A 14 -11.17 12.96 9.21
N LEU A 15 -10.45 11.83 9.13
CA LEU A 15 -9.29 11.56 9.96
C LEU A 15 -8.07 12.42 9.58
N LEU A 16 -7.92 12.74 8.30
CA LEU A 16 -6.82 13.53 7.75
C LEU A 16 -7.10 15.04 7.76
N ARG A 17 -8.36 15.46 7.85
CA ARG A 17 -8.78 16.87 7.97
C ARG A 17 -7.99 17.69 9.00
N PRO A 18 -7.70 17.21 10.22
CA PRO A 18 -6.94 17.99 11.19
C PRO A 18 -5.44 18.14 10.85
N PHE A 19 -4.88 17.30 9.97
CA PHE A 19 -3.44 17.30 9.67
C PHE A 19 -3.03 18.21 8.51
N GLY A 20 -3.98 18.80 7.77
CA GLY A 20 -3.70 19.80 6.73
C GLY A 20 -2.67 19.33 5.70
N THR A 21 -1.72 20.21 5.33
CA THR A 21 -0.63 19.95 4.38
C THR A 21 0.57 19.23 4.99
N ALA A 22 0.56 18.96 6.30
CA ALA A 22 1.63 18.23 6.97
C ALA A 22 1.53 16.73 6.63
N GLY A 23 2.29 16.30 5.62
CA GLY A 23 2.17 14.94 5.07
C GLY A 23 2.66 13.84 6.01
N TRP A 24 3.74 14.05 6.77
CA TRP A 24 4.37 12.99 7.56
C TRP A 24 3.59 12.57 8.83
N PRO A 25 2.99 13.48 9.64
CA PRO A 25 2.24 13.07 10.82
C PRO A 25 0.92 12.39 10.43
N ALA A 26 0.27 12.91 9.39
CA ALA A 26 -0.90 12.31 8.77
C ALA A 26 -0.65 10.85 8.36
N LEU A 27 0.46 10.61 7.67
CA LEU A 27 0.87 9.28 7.25
C LEU A 27 1.15 8.35 8.43
N ALA A 28 1.79 8.85 9.49
CA ALA A 28 2.07 8.07 10.70
C ALA A 28 0.77 7.62 11.40
N VAL A 29 -0.19 8.53 11.54
CA VAL A 29 -1.48 8.22 12.18
C VAL A 29 -2.29 7.22 11.35
N VAL A 30 -2.36 7.41 10.03
CA VAL A 30 -3.03 6.48 9.12
C VAL A 30 -2.38 5.09 9.17
N SER A 31 -1.04 5.04 9.19
CA SER A 31 -0.31 3.77 9.27
C SER A 31 -0.58 3.04 10.59
N ALA A 32 -0.60 3.78 11.71
CA ALA A 32 -0.92 3.23 13.02
C ALA A 32 -2.35 2.65 13.05
N LEU A 33 -3.34 3.40 12.56
CA LEU A 33 -4.74 2.95 12.52
C LEU A 33 -4.95 1.77 11.57
N ALA A 34 -4.30 1.78 10.41
CA ALA A 34 -4.28 0.64 9.50
C ALA A 34 -3.70 -0.60 10.20
N GLY A 35 -2.60 -0.45 10.93
CA GLY A 35 -2.02 -1.52 11.74
C GLY A 35 -3.00 -2.09 12.77
N VAL A 36 -3.67 -1.23 13.55
CA VAL A 36 -4.69 -1.66 14.52
C VAL A 36 -5.85 -2.38 13.83
N LEU A 37 -6.35 -1.84 12.71
CA LEU A 37 -7.43 -2.44 11.94
C LEU A 37 -7.06 -3.83 11.42
N LEU A 38 -5.86 -3.98 10.84
CA LEU A 38 -5.37 -5.26 10.32
C LEU A 38 -5.19 -6.29 11.45
N LEU A 39 -4.63 -5.90 12.59
CA LEU A 39 -4.52 -6.76 13.76
C LEU A 39 -5.88 -7.20 14.30
N TRP A 40 -6.85 -6.29 14.32
CA TRP A 40 -8.21 -6.59 14.74
C TRP A 40 -8.90 -7.55 13.76
N LEU A 41 -8.79 -7.31 12.46
CA LEU A 41 -9.34 -8.16 11.41
C LEU A 41 -8.72 -9.56 11.44
N PHE A 42 -7.40 -9.64 11.67
CA PHE A 42 -6.70 -10.91 11.89
C PHE A 42 -7.23 -11.65 13.11
N LYS A 43 -7.45 -10.94 14.23
CA LYS A 43 -7.97 -11.50 15.48
C LYS A 43 -9.38 -12.05 15.33
N VAL A 44 -10.26 -11.37 14.59
CA VAL A 44 -11.65 -11.81 14.36
C VAL A 44 -11.71 -12.98 13.37
N THR A 45 -10.89 -12.95 12.32
CA THR A 45 -10.93 -13.97 11.27
C THR A 45 -10.21 -15.27 11.68
N THR A 46 -9.18 -15.17 12.53
CA THR A 46 -8.43 -16.33 13.00
C THR A 46 -9.05 -16.87 14.28
N ASN A 47 -9.47 -18.14 14.27
CA ASN A 47 -9.92 -18.80 15.48
C ASN A 47 -8.74 -18.99 16.46
N GLN A 48 -8.59 -18.04 17.40
CA GLN A 48 -7.48 -18.02 18.35
C GLN A 48 -7.44 -19.23 19.30
N THR A 49 -8.59 -19.88 19.54
CA THR A 49 -8.66 -21.08 20.38
C THR A 49 -8.05 -22.30 19.68
N ALA A 50 -8.30 -22.46 18.39
CA ALA A 50 -7.63 -23.49 17.58
C ALA A 50 -6.13 -23.22 17.48
N LEU A 51 -5.71 -21.95 17.45
CA LEU A 51 -4.30 -21.56 17.36
C LEU A 51 -3.52 -21.90 18.64
N SER A 52 -4.11 -21.61 19.81
CA SER A 52 -3.46 -21.87 21.10
C SER A 52 -3.34 -23.37 21.39
N GLU A 53 -4.34 -24.17 21.06
CA GLU A 53 -4.28 -25.63 21.20
C GLU A 53 -3.21 -26.27 20.31
N ARG A 54 -3.10 -25.81 19.05
CA ARG A 54 -2.08 -26.28 18.10
C ARG A 54 -0.67 -25.91 18.58
N ARG A 55 -0.49 -24.68 19.10
CA ARG A 55 0.80 -24.22 19.65
C ARG A 55 1.24 -25.08 20.83
N ARG A 56 0.30 -25.45 21.70
CA ARG A 56 0.55 -26.31 22.87
C ARG A 56 0.95 -27.73 22.47
N ARG A 57 0.36 -28.29 21.40
CA ARG A 57 0.79 -29.57 20.82
C ARG A 57 2.17 -29.49 20.18
N LEU A 58 2.50 -28.39 19.49
CA LEU A 58 3.83 -28.18 18.90
C LEU A 58 4.93 -28.18 19.97
N THR A 59 4.68 -27.51 21.11
CA THR A 59 5.59 -27.50 22.25
C THR A 59 5.75 -28.90 22.87
N GLY A 60 4.69 -29.71 22.91
CA GLY A 60 4.77 -31.11 23.37
C GLY A 60 5.70 -31.97 22.52
N HIS A 61 5.62 -31.86 21.18
CA HIS A 61 6.49 -32.62 20.28
C HIS A 61 7.96 -32.18 20.37
N LEU A 62 8.24 -30.90 20.68
CA LEU A 62 9.60 -30.42 20.93
C LEU A 62 10.23 -31.09 22.17
N TYR A 63 9.44 -31.39 23.20
CA TYR A 63 9.93 -32.14 24.37
C TYR A 63 10.18 -33.62 24.05
N GLU A 64 9.34 -34.25 23.23
CA GLU A 64 9.56 -35.63 22.76
C GLU A 64 10.80 -35.77 21.86
N MET A 65 11.06 -34.76 21.02
CA MET A 65 12.26 -34.70 20.16
C MET A 65 13.55 -34.61 20.97
N GLY A 66 13.50 -33.97 22.15
CA GLY A 66 14.61 -33.95 23.11
C GLY A 66 14.88 -35.30 23.79
N LEU A 67 13.90 -36.21 23.78
CA LEU A 67 13.97 -37.51 24.47
C LEU A 67 14.43 -38.67 23.57
N TYR A 68 14.30 -38.54 22.24
CA TYR A 68 14.58 -39.61 21.25
C TYR A 68 15.59 -39.19 20.17
N GLN A 69 16.76 -38.71 20.59
CA GLN A 69 17.78 -38.12 19.69
C GLN A 69 18.53 -39.15 18.82
N ASP A 70 18.57 -40.44 19.21
CA ASP A 70 19.52 -41.42 18.66
C ASP A 70 19.00 -42.28 17.49
N HIS A 71 17.81 -42.01 16.95
CA HIS A 71 17.22 -42.83 15.88
C HIS A 71 16.79 -41.98 14.66
N LEU A 72 17.64 -41.94 13.63
CA LEU A 72 17.44 -41.18 12.38
C LEU A 72 16.09 -41.44 11.70
N GLY A 73 15.62 -42.70 11.69
CA GLY A 73 14.32 -43.06 11.11
C GLY A 73 13.12 -42.51 11.90
N ILE A 74 13.26 -42.40 13.22
CA ILE A 74 12.25 -41.79 14.10
C ILE A 74 12.28 -40.27 13.93
N LEU A 75 13.48 -39.66 13.84
CA LEU A 75 13.63 -38.24 13.53
C LEU A 75 12.94 -37.83 12.23
N MET A 76 13.11 -38.58 11.14
CA MET A 76 12.45 -38.28 9.86
C MET A 76 10.92 -38.34 9.95
N ARG A 77 10.38 -39.30 10.71
CA ARG A 77 8.94 -39.40 10.95
C ARG A 77 8.43 -38.22 11.78
N ILE A 78 9.15 -37.85 12.85
CA ILE A 78 8.82 -36.67 13.66
C ILE A 78 8.87 -35.40 12.81
N GLN A 79 9.88 -35.23 11.94
CA GLN A 79 9.99 -34.09 11.03
C GLN A 79 8.80 -34.00 10.07
N TRP A 80 8.33 -35.13 9.54
CA TRP A 80 7.18 -35.20 8.65
C TRP A 80 5.86 -34.88 9.37
N ASP A 81 5.70 -35.37 10.59
CA ASP A 81 4.53 -35.08 11.41
C ASP A 81 4.54 -33.60 11.87
N LEU A 82 5.72 -33.02 12.16
CA LEU A 82 5.91 -31.59 12.39
C LEU A 82 5.53 -30.77 11.15
N PHE A 83 5.98 -31.19 9.97
CA PHE A 83 5.67 -30.53 8.71
C PHE A 83 4.16 -30.51 8.43
N LYS A 84 3.48 -31.65 8.58
CA LYS A 84 2.01 -31.72 8.46
C LYS A 84 1.30 -30.85 9.50
N ALA A 85 1.78 -30.84 10.74
CA ALA A 85 1.22 -29.99 11.79
C ALA A 85 1.36 -28.50 11.44
N ASN A 86 2.52 -28.09 10.92
CA ASN A 86 2.77 -26.75 10.42
C ASN A 86 1.93 -26.40 9.20
N MET A 87 1.78 -27.30 8.23
CA MET A 87 0.89 -27.09 7.08
C MET A 87 -0.55 -26.91 7.50
N ARG A 88 -1.02 -27.73 8.44
CA ARG A 88 -2.37 -27.62 8.96
C ARG A 88 -2.53 -26.37 9.82
N TYR A 89 -1.47 -25.87 10.45
CA TYR A 89 -1.46 -24.58 11.16
C TYR A 89 -1.57 -23.42 10.16
N LEU A 90 -0.73 -23.41 9.12
CA LEU A 90 -0.77 -22.43 8.02
C LEU A 90 -2.13 -22.41 7.32
N SER A 91 -2.75 -23.57 7.09
CA SER A 91 -4.11 -23.65 6.53
C SER A 91 -5.18 -23.00 7.40
N THR A 92 -4.93 -22.90 8.71
CA THR A 92 -5.85 -22.21 9.64
C THR A 92 -5.72 -20.69 9.53
N SER A 93 -4.56 -20.17 9.07
CA SER A 93 -4.35 -18.74 8.81
C SER A 93 -4.67 -18.31 7.37
N LEU A 94 -4.84 -19.25 6.42
CA LEU A 94 -5.22 -18.95 5.04
C LEU A 94 -6.50 -18.09 4.91
N PRO A 95 -7.59 -18.37 5.67
CA PRO A 95 -8.79 -17.53 5.64
C PRO A 95 -8.52 -16.09 6.08
N ALA A 96 -7.68 -15.90 7.10
CA ALA A 96 -7.28 -14.57 7.53
C ALA A 96 -6.47 -13.85 6.45
N LEU A 97 -5.61 -14.56 5.73
CA LEU A 97 -4.87 -14.01 4.59
C LEU A 97 -5.83 -13.52 3.49
N LEU A 98 -6.84 -14.32 3.14
CA LEU A 98 -7.84 -13.97 2.12
C LEU A 98 -8.65 -12.73 2.48
N VAL A 99 -8.90 -12.50 3.77
CA VAL A 99 -9.62 -11.31 4.26
C VAL A 99 -8.70 -10.09 4.39
N LEU A 100 -7.45 -10.29 4.82
CA LEU A 100 -6.47 -9.21 4.97
C LEU A 100 -5.98 -8.67 3.63
N LEU A 101 -5.79 -9.53 2.63
CA LEU A 101 -5.26 -9.15 1.32
C LEU A 101 -6.05 -8.03 0.63
N PRO A 102 -7.39 -8.10 0.48
CA PRO A 102 -8.16 -7.00 -0.07
C PRO A 102 -8.14 -5.76 0.84
N ALA A 103 -8.13 -5.92 2.17
CA ALA A 103 -8.06 -4.78 3.09
C ALA A 103 -6.76 -3.99 2.92
N VAL A 104 -5.62 -4.68 2.81
CA VAL A 104 -4.30 -4.06 2.56
C VAL A 104 -4.27 -3.40 1.19
N LEU A 105 -4.77 -4.06 0.14
CA LEU A 105 -4.85 -3.49 -1.21
C LEU A 105 -5.59 -2.17 -1.25
N VAL A 106 -6.75 -2.09 -0.58
CA VAL A 106 -7.53 -0.85 -0.50
C VAL A 106 -6.76 0.26 0.22
N ILE A 107 -6.08 -0.05 1.32
CA ILE A 107 -5.25 0.93 2.06
C ILE A 107 -4.11 1.45 1.17
N VAL A 108 -3.40 0.55 0.48
CA VAL A 108 -2.28 0.92 -0.41
C VAL A 108 -2.76 1.82 -1.55
N VAL A 109 -3.87 1.47 -2.21
CA VAL A 109 -4.43 2.30 -3.30
C VAL A 109 -4.83 3.69 -2.79
N GLN A 110 -5.41 3.78 -1.58
CA GLN A 110 -5.80 5.07 -0.98
C GLN A 110 -4.60 5.93 -0.57
N LEU A 111 -3.50 5.30 -0.16
CA LEU A 111 -2.24 5.99 0.13
C LEU A 111 -1.56 6.45 -1.16
N ASP A 112 -1.50 5.60 -2.19
CA ASP A 112 -0.96 5.93 -3.50
C ASP A 112 -1.69 7.13 -4.10
N ALA A 113 -3.03 7.09 -4.16
CA ALA A 113 -3.83 8.19 -4.69
C ALA A 113 -3.59 9.56 -4.00
N ARG A 114 -3.22 9.55 -2.70
CA ARG A 114 -3.03 10.76 -1.89
C ARG A 114 -1.58 11.23 -1.77
N TYR A 115 -0.63 10.30 -1.71
CA TYR A 115 0.77 10.59 -1.37
C TYR A 115 1.75 10.33 -2.52
N GLN A 116 1.33 9.70 -3.62
CA GLN A 116 2.19 9.46 -4.78
C GLN A 116 2.63 10.78 -5.45
N ARG A 117 1.76 11.79 -5.42
CA ARG A 117 2.06 13.13 -5.94
C ARG A 117 2.33 14.06 -4.77
N ARG A 118 3.53 14.64 -4.72
CA ARG A 118 3.80 15.79 -3.85
C ARG A 118 3.52 17.08 -4.61
N GLY A 119 3.00 18.08 -3.89
CA GLY A 119 2.96 19.44 -4.41
C GLY A 119 4.36 20.00 -4.62
N LEU A 120 4.45 21.02 -5.48
CA LEU A 120 5.64 21.83 -5.66
C LEU A 120 5.97 22.55 -4.35
N ARG A 121 7.25 22.60 -3.98
CA ARG A 121 7.71 23.42 -2.86
C ARG A 121 7.94 24.85 -3.34
N GLU A 122 7.84 25.82 -2.43
CA GLU A 122 8.22 27.20 -2.74
C GLU A 122 9.67 27.25 -3.23
N GLY A 123 9.89 27.87 -4.40
CA GLY A 123 11.20 27.97 -5.05
C GLY A 123 11.65 26.72 -5.82
N GLU A 124 10.79 25.72 -6.00
CA GLU A 124 11.08 24.55 -6.83
C GLU A 124 10.60 24.75 -8.27
N THR A 125 11.53 24.67 -9.21
CA THR A 125 11.23 24.75 -10.64
C THR A 125 10.81 23.38 -11.21
N THR A 126 9.77 23.35 -12.01
CA THR A 126 9.25 22.18 -12.72
C THR A 126 9.06 22.43 -14.21
N LEU A 127 8.87 21.35 -14.97
CA LEU A 127 8.57 21.41 -16.39
C LEU A 127 7.12 21.03 -16.62
N VAL A 128 6.38 21.92 -17.27
CA VAL A 128 5.03 21.68 -17.74
C VAL A 128 5.11 21.36 -19.22
N SER A 129 4.55 20.22 -19.64
CA SER A 129 4.46 19.85 -21.05
C SER A 129 3.00 19.71 -21.49
N ALA A 130 2.69 20.27 -22.67
CA ALA A 130 1.41 20.08 -23.35
C ALA A 130 1.65 19.32 -24.65
N ARG A 131 0.98 18.18 -24.82
CA ARG A 131 1.04 17.37 -26.04
C ARG A 131 -0.25 17.54 -26.85
N VAL A 132 -0.11 17.84 -28.13
CA VAL A 132 -1.25 18.02 -29.04
C VAL A 132 -1.52 16.73 -29.82
N VAL A 133 -2.80 16.48 -30.10
CA VAL A 133 -3.25 15.31 -30.87
C VAL A 133 -2.83 15.43 -32.33
N GLU A 134 -2.61 14.30 -32.99
CA GLU A 134 -2.30 14.22 -34.42
C GLU A 134 -3.30 14.99 -35.28
N GLY A 135 -2.80 15.79 -36.23
CA GLY A 135 -3.64 16.60 -37.12
C GLY A 135 -4.04 17.99 -36.60
N GLN A 136 -3.59 18.39 -35.41
CA GLN A 136 -3.82 19.73 -34.84
C GLN A 136 -2.51 20.50 -34.54
N GLU A 137 -1.43 20.17 -35.24
CA GLU A 137 -0.07 20.69 -34.99
C GLU A 137 0.04 22.22 -35.12
N ASP A 138 -0.84 22.87 -35.88
CA ASP A 138 -0.91 24.32 -36.00
C ASP A 138 -1.11 25.03 -34.65
N VAL A 139 -1.77 24.36 -33.70
CA VAL A 139 -2.06 24.89 -32.37
C VAL A 139 -0.81 24.94 -31.48
N LEU A 140 0.22 24.12 -31.74
CA LEU A 140 1.46 24.08 -30.95
C LEU A 140 2.12 25.45 -30.81
N SER A 141 2.10 26.24 -31.89
CA SER A 141 2.69 27.58 -31.94
C SER A 141 1.88 28.67 -31.22
N ARG A 142 0.64 28.37 -30.83
CA ARG A 142 -0.29 29.32 -30.22
C ARG A 142 -0.54 29.04 -28.73
N LEU A 143 0.01 27.95 -28.21
CA LEU A 143 -0.10 27.61 -26.80
C LEU A 143 0.72 28.60 -25.96
N ALA A 144 0.06 29.27 -25.03
CA ALA A 144 0.67 30.08 -23.99
C ALA A 144 0.24 29.51 -22.63
N LEU A 145 1.16 29.47 -21.69
CA LEU A 145 0.87 29.06 -20.32
C LEU A 145 0.58 30.31 -19.49
N GLU A 146 -0.65 30.45 -19.01
CA GLU A 146 -1.02 31.47 -18.03
C GLU A 146 -0.86 30.89 -16.62
N ALA A 147 0.07 31.46 -15.84
CA ALA A 147 0.27 31.07 -14.46
C ALA A 147 -0.69 31.85 -13.53
N GLU A 148 -1.37 31.12 -12.64
CA GLU A 148 -2.17 31.72 -11.56
C GLU A 148 -1.28 32.17 -10.39
N THR A 149 -1.87 32.96 -9.48
CA THR A 149 -1.20 33.50 -8.28
C THR A 149 -0.43 32.42 -7.51
N GLY A 150 0.91 32.55 -7.46
CA GLY A 150 1.79 31.62 -6.75
C GLY A 150 2.69 30.76 -7.64
N LEU A 151 2.59 30.87 -8.97
CA LEU A 151 3.48 30.23 -9.95
C LEU A 151 4.13 31.31 -10.81
N ASP A 152 5.41 31.15 -11.16
CA ASP A 152 6.13 32.07 -12.04
C ASP A 152 6.68 31.32 -13.25
N VAL A 153 6.36 31.76 -14.46
CA VAL A 153 6.84 31.10 -15.67
C VAL A 153 8.25 31.60 -15.98
N GLU A 154 9.25 30.89 -15.49
CA GLU A 154 10.65 31.27 -15.68
C GLU A 154 11.09 31.26 -17.15
N ALA A 155 10.64 30.28 -17.96
CA ALA A 155 11.08 30.14 -19.34
C ALA A 155 10.11 29.35 -20.24
N GLY A 156 10.02 29.73 -21.51
CA GLY A 156 9.20 29.07 -22.54
C GLY A 156 8.55 30.09 -23.49
N PRO A 157 7.76 29.64 -24.48
CA PRO A 157 7.51 28.25 -24.88
C PRO A 157 8.66 27.65 -25.72
N LEU A 158 9.05 26.41 -25.40
CA LEU A 158 9.91 25.59 -26.27
C LEU A 158 9.02 24.59 -27.03
N VAL A 159 8.92 24.75 -28.36
CA VAL A 159 8.08 23.91 -29.21
C VAL A 159 8.91 22.79 -29.84
N ASP A 160 8.58 21.54 -29.51
CA ASP A 160 9.09 20.34 -30.15
C ASP A 160 8.06 19.79 -31.14
N ARG A 161 8.25 20.10 -32.43
CA ARG A 161 7.37 19.62 -33.50
C ARG A 161 7.52 18.13 -33.78
N ALA A 162 8.68 17.54 -33.50
CA ALA A 162 8.91 16.12 -33.76
C ALA A 162 8.08 15.25 -32.80
N ASN A 163 7.96 15.69 -31.54
CA ASN A 163 7.17 15.00 -30.52
C ASN A 163 5.75 15.58 -30.33
N ARG A 164 5.40 16.66 -31.03
CA ARG A 164 4.13 17.41 -30.90
C ARG A 164 3.89 17.91 -29.48
N GLU A 165 4.95 18.44 -28.88
CA GLU A 165 4.96 18.90 -27.48
C GLU A 165 5.40 20.36 -27.38
N VAL A 166 4.86 21.05 -26.38
CA VAL A 166 5.33 22.37 -25.95
C VAL A 166 5.71 22.29 -24.49
N TRP A 167 6.87 22.85 -24.16
CA TRP A 167 7.46 22.81 -22.83
C TRP A 167 7.57 24.22 -22.25
N TRP A 168 7.22 24.35 -20.97
CA TRP A 168 7.44 25.54 -20.16
C TRP A 168 8.14 25.15 -18.87
N ARG A 169 8.94 26.07 -18.35
CA ARG A 169 9.58 25.99 -17.05
C ARG A 169 8.87 26.95 -16.11
N VAL A 170 8.36 26.43 -15.00
CA VAL A 170 7.54 27.11 -13.98
C VAL A 170 8.10 26.86 -12.60
#